data_AF-A0A924XT37-F1
#
_entry.id   AF-A0A924XT37-F1
#
_cell.length_a   1.000
_cell.length_b   1.000
_cell.length_c   1.000
_cell.angle_alpha   90.00
_cell.angle_beta   90.00
_cell.angle_gamma   90.00
#
_symmetry.space_group_name_H-M   'P 1'
#
loop_
_entity.id
_entity.type
_entity.pdbx_description
1 polymer ?
#
loop_
_entity_poly.entity_id
_entity_poly.type
_entity_poly.pdbx_seq_one_letter_code
_entity_poly.pdbx_strand_id
1 'polypeptide(L)'
;MRTVTRLLTTLPALLAAIPAWAQTAAETVAPVVEPVVAAVEPKIDTGDTAWMLTSTALVLLMTIPGLALFYAGMVRKKNVLATLMQSFSVCALVTILWMVV
;
A
#
# COMPACT_ATOMS: atom_id res chain seq x y z
N MET A 1 1.75 -13.30 26.95
CA MET A 1 2.89 -12.52 26.37
C MET A 1 3.61 -13.26 25.25
N ARG A 2 4.04 -14.52 25.42
CA ARG A 2 4.71 -15.32 24.36
C ARG A 2 3.86 -15.57 23.10
N THR A 3 2.53 -15.62 23.23
CA THR A 3 1.59 -15.76 22.09
C THR A 3 1.48 -14.49 21.25
N VAL A 4 1.56 -13.31 21.86
CA VAL A 4 1.54 -12.00 21.18
C VAL A 4 2.86 -11.77 20.44
N THR A 5 3.99 -12.17 21.03
CA THR A 5 5.31 -12.11 20.37
C THR A 5 5.44 -13.10 19.21
N ARG A 6 4.78 -14.27 19.29
CA ARG A 6 4.68 -15.22 18.16
C ARG A 6 3.80 -14.68 17.03
N LEU A 7 2.66 -14.07 17.35
CA LEU A 7 1.79 -13.42 16.36
C LEU A 7 2.50 -12.25 15.65
N LEU A 8 3.30 -11.46 16.36
CA LEU A 8 4.08 -10.35 15.79
C LEU A 8 5.20 -10.81 14.83
N THR A 9 5.76 -12.00 15.07
CA THR A 9 6.86 -12.56 14.25
C THR A 9 6.38 -13.46 13.11
N THR A 10 5.18 -14.03 13.20
CA THR A 10 4.57 -14.82 12.10
C THR A 10 3.73 -13.97 11.14
N LEU A 11 3.34 -12.76 11.52
CA LEU A 11 2.62 -11.81 10.65
C LEU A 11 3.36 -11.47 9.33
N PRO A 12 4.69 -11.22 9.31
CA PRO A 12 5.42 -11.01 8.06
C PRO A 12 5.48 -12.26 7.17
N ALA A 13 5.41 -13.46 7.75
CA ALA A 13 5.36 -14.71 6.98
C ALA A 13 3.99 -14.94 6.32
N LEU A 14 2.91 -14.45 6.93
CA LEU A 14 1.56 -14.48 6.33
C LEU A 14 1.41 -13.44 5.20
N LEU A 15 2.10 -12.30 5.32
CA LEU A 15 2.16 -11.26 4.28
C LEU A 15 3.00 -11.69 3.07
N ALA A 16 4.07 -12.47 3.29
CA ALA A 16 4.89 -13.04 2.22
C ALA A 16 4.20 -14.15 1.40
N ALA A 17 3.05 -14.68 1.86
CA ALA A 17 2.27 -15.69 1.14
C ALA A 17 1.21 -15.09 0.19
N ILE A 18 0.97 -13.78 0.24
CA ILE A 18 -0.01 -13.09 -0.62
C ILE A 18 0.38 -13.06 -2.12
N PRO A 19 1.66 -13.05 -2.56
CA PRO A 19 1.95 -12.97 -3.98
C PRO A 19 1.83 -14.32 -4.69
N ALA A 20 1.44 -15.40 -4.01
CA ALA A 20 1.28 -16.71 -4.65
C ALA A 20 0.29 -16.69 -5.83
N TRP A 21 -0.71 -15.81 -5.80
CA TRP A 21 -1.64 -15.60 -6.91
C TRP A 21 -1.21 -14.49 -7.87
N ALA A 22 -0.28 -13.62 -7.46
CA ALA A 22 0.28 -12.55 -8.29
C ALA A 22 1.38 -13.08 -9.25
N GLN A 23 2.10 -14.14 -8.86
CA GLN A 23 3.15 -14.75 -9.69
C GLN A 23 2.60 -15.65 -10.82
N THR A 24 1.40 -16.23 -10.66
CA THR A 24 0.80 -17.10 -11.70
C THR A 24 0.41 -16.33 -12.98
N ALA A 25 0.20 -15.02 -12.92
CA ALA A 25 -0.06 -14.22 -14.12
C ALA A 25 1.19 -14.01 -14.99
N ALA A 26 2.39 -14.17 -14.43
CA ALA A 26 3.64 -13.88 -15.13
C ALA A 26 4.20 -15.07 -15.94
N GLU A 27 3.71 -16.30 -15.73
CA GLU A 27 4.39 -17.51 -16.22
C GLU A 27 3.70 -18.24 -17.40
N THR A 28 2.78 -17.61 -18.14
CA THR A 28 2.15 -18.27 -19.32
C THR A 28 2.06 -17.44 -20.59
N VAL A 29 2.94 -16.45 -20.81
CA VAL A 29 3.11 -15.83 -22.14
C VAL A 29 4.54 -16.03 -22.61
N ALA A 30 4.85 -17.27 -22.99
CA ALA A 30 5.96 -17.55 -23.89
C ALA A 30 5.43 -17.54 -25.33
N PRO A 31 5.83 -16.54 -26.12
CA PRO A 31 6.44 -16.85 -27.40
C PRO A 31 7.90 -16.40 -27.36
N VAL A 32 8.74 -17.29 -27.89
CA VAL A 32 10.19 -17.15 -28.04
C VAL A 32 10.61 -15.74 -28.46
N VAL A 33 11.30 -15.01 -27.57
CA VAL A 33 12.16 -13.88 -27.90
C VAL A 33 13.46 -14.07 -27.12
N GLU A 34 14.58 -14.02 -27.83
CA GLU A 34 15.95 -14.24 -27.36
C GLU A 34 16.30 -13.42 -26.10
N PRO A 35 17.29 -13.86 -25.28
CA PRO A 35 17.68 -13.13 -24.08
C PRO A 35 18.46 -11.87 -24.47
N VAL A 36 17.75 -10.81 -24.83
CA VAL A 36 18.31 -9.47 -24.82
C VAL A 36 18.44 -9.07 -23.36
N VAL A 37 19.58 -9.41 -22.77
CA VAL A 37 20.10 -8.74 -21.57
C VAL A 37 20.53 -7.34 -22.01
N ALA A 38 19.58 -6.51 -22.42
CA ALA A 38 19.79 -5.07 -22.44
C ALA A 38 19.95 -4.70 -20.98
N ALA A 39 21.13 -4.20 -20.62
CA ALA A 39 21.26 -3.40 -19.42
C ALA A 39 20.25 -2.26 -19.56
N VAL A 40 19.10 -2.41 -18.90
CA VAL A 40 18.09 -1.35 -18.80
C VAL A 40 18.76 -0.32 -17.91
N GLU A 41 19.44 0.66 -18.53
CA GLU A 41 19.66 1.93 -17.86
C GLU A 41 18.31 2.34 -17.25
N PRO A 42 18.27 2.81 -15.99
CA PRO A 42 17.03 3.26 -15.38
C PRO A 42 16.55 4.51 -16.14
N LYS A 43 15.88 4.26 -17.26
CA LYS A 43 15.29 5.25 -18.12
C LYS A 43 13.95 5.57 -17.51
N ILE A 44 13.91 6.71 -16.84
CA ILE A 44 12.67 7.27 -16.30
C ILE A 44 11.74 7.52 -17.49
N ASP A 45 10.73 6.68 -17.66
CA ASP A 45 9.63 6.96 -18.57
C ASP A 45 8.63 7.91 -17.89
N THR A 46 8.28 8.98 -18.58
CA THR A 46 7.37 10.01 -18.07
C THR A 46 5.93 9.51 -17.94
N GLY A 47 5.50 8.58 -18.80
CA GLY A 47 4.18 7.95 -18.74
C GLY A 47 4.05 7.01 -17.55
N ASP A 48 5.05 6.16 -17.34
CA ASP A 48 5.10 5.24 -16.18
C ASP A 48 5.14 6.03 -14.86
N THR A 49 5.92 7.11 -14.82
CA THR A 49 6.01 7.99 -13.65
C THR A 49 4.66 8.69 -13.37
N ALA A 50 4.01 9.23 -14.41
CA ALA A 50 2.71 9.88 -14.26
C ALA A 50 1.63 8.89 -13.78
N TRP A 51 1.66 7.66 -14.27
CA TRP A 51 0.74 6.60 -13.84
C TRP A 51 0.99 6.17 -12.39
N MET A 52 2.25 6.04 -11.98
CA MET A 52 2.63 5.73 -10.60
C MET A 52 2.23 6.83 -9.61
N LEU A 53 2.41 8.10 -9.97
CA LEU A 53 1.97 9.23 -9.14
C LEU A 53 0.44 9.27 -9.00
N THR A 54 -0.28 9.03 -10.11
CA THR A 54 -1.75 8.96 -10.10
C THR A 54 -2.24 7.81 -9.24
N SER A 55 -1.64 6.63 -9.38
CA SER A 55 -1.95 5.45 -8.56
C SER A 55 -1.72 5.73 -7.08
N THR A 56 -0.60 6.38 -6.73
CA THR A 56 -0.30 6.78 -5.35
C THR A 56 -1.34 7.77 -4.80
N ALA A 57 -1.77 8.74 -5.62
CA ALA A 57 -2.82 9.67 -5.24
C ALA A 57 -4.18 8.97 -4.99
N LEU A 58 -4.53 7.97 -5.80
CA LEU A 58 -5.74 7.17 -5.60
C LEU A 58 -5.69 6.37 -4.31
N VAL A 59 -4.53 5.81 -3.95
CA VAL A 59 -4.33 5.11 -2.67
C VAL A 59 -4.45 6.09 -1.49
N LEU A 60 -3.88 7.29 -1.59
CA LEU A 60 -4.01 8.32 -0.55
C LEU A 60 -5.48 8.75 -0.36
N LEU A 61 -6.27 8.82 -1.44
CA LEU A 61 -7.69 9.15 -1.40
C LEU A 61 -8.53 8.11 -0.60
N MET A 62 -8.11 6.84 -0.60
CA MET A 62 -8.75 5.82 0.25
C MET A 62 -8.61 6.13 1.73
N THR A 63 -7.50 6.75 2.12
CA THR A 63 -7.22 7.11 3.51
C THR A 63 -7.91 8.41 3.91
N ILE A 64 -7.81 9.45 3.06
CA ILE A 64 -8.46 10.75 3.26
C ILE A 64 -9.18 11.15 1.97
N PRO A 65 -10.52 11.24 1.93
CA PRO A 65 -11.48 11.16 3.03
C PRO A 65 -12.14 9.76 3.20
N GLY A 66 -11.78 8.75 2.40
CA GLY A 66 -12.52 7.47 2.31
C GLY A 66 -12.74 6.77 3.65
N LEU A 67 -11.67 6.36 4.32
CA LEU A 67 -11.71 5.71 5.64
C LEU A 67 -12.23 6.67 6.73
N ALA A 68 -11.80 7.92 6.72
CA ALA A 68 -12.19 8.91 7.72
C ALA A 68 -13.71 9.15 7.74
N LEU A 69 -14.35 9.31 6.59
CA LEU A 69 -15.80 9.50 6.49
C LEU A 69 -16.56 8.20 6.78
N PHE A 70 -16.06 7.06 6.30
CA PHE A 70 -16.68 5.76 6.56
C PHE A 70 -16.72 5.44 8.06
N TYR A 71 -15.60 5.61 8.76
CA TYR A 71 -15.53 5.39 10.20
C TYR A 71 -16.25 6.47 11.00
N ALA A 72 -16.16 7.74 10.60
CA ALA A 72 -16.89 8.80 11.28
C ALA A 72 -18.42 8.63 11.15
N GLY A 73 -18.92 8.06 10.04
CA GLY A 73 -20.34 7.76 9.83
C GLY A 73 -20.92 6.66 10.73
N MET A 74 -20.08 5.75 11.24
CA MET A 74 -20.50 4.68 12.16
C MET A 74 -20.43 5.09 13.64
N VAL A 75 -19.90 6.27 13.94
CA VAL A 75 -19.70 6.76 15.30
C VAL A 75 -20.78 7.78 15.66
N ARG A 76 -21.12 7.86 16.95
CA ARG A 76 -22.09 8.86 17.47
C ARG A 76 -21.70 10.27 17.04
N LYS A 77 -22.69 11.09 16.63
CA LYS A 77 -22.51 12.47 16.11
C LYS A 77 -21.55 13.33 16.93
N LYS A 78 -21.58 13.21 18.26
CA LYS A 78 -20.68 13.95 19.18
C LYS A 78 -19.19 13.61 19.05
N ASN A 79 -18.84 12.46 18.46
CA ASN A 79 -17.47 11.94 18.34
C ASN A 79 -16.97 11.94 16.87
N VAL A 80 -17.79 12.41 15.92
CA VAL A 80 -17.45 12.46 14.48
C VAL A 80 -16.21 13.31 14.25
N LEU A 81 -16.18 14.51 14.85
CA LEU A 81 -15.05 15.42 14.71
C LEU A 81 -13.75 14.83 15.26
N ALA A 82 -13.82 14.14 16.41
CA ALA A 82 -12.67 13.47 17.01
C ALA A 82 -12.13 12.33 16.12
N THR A 83 -13.01 11.55 15.51
CA THR A 83 -12.65 10.43 14.62
C THR A 83 -11.97 10.92 13.34
N LEU A 84 -12.46 12.03 12.78
CA LEU A 84 -11.88 12.67 11.60
C LEU A 84 -10.49 13.25 11.90
N MET A 85 -10.34 13.98 13.02
CA MET A 85 -9.05 14.53 13.45
C MET A 85 -8.03 13.45 13.80
N GLN A 86 -8.45 12.33 14.42
CA GLN A 86 -7.58 11.18 14.65
C GLN A 86 -7.13 10.53 13.34
N SER A 87 -8.02 10.35 12.36
CA SER A 87 -7.65 9.78 11.05
C SER A 87 -6.63 10.65 10.32
N PHE A 88 -6.80 11.98 10.34
CA PHE A 88 -5.82 12.92 9.78
C PHE A 88 -4.47 12.85 10.52
N SER A 89 -4.50 12.82 11.85
CA SER A 89 -3.28 12.76 12.68
C SER A 89 -2.49 11.47 12.45
N VAL A 90 -3.18 10.32 12.38
CA VAL A 90 -2.53 9.02 12.10
C VAL A 90 -1.97 8.99 10.68
N CYS A 91 -2.68 9.52 9.68
CA CYS A 91 -2.16 9.61 8.32
C CYS A 91 -0.85 10.42 8.29
N ALA A 92 -0.81 11.58 8.95
CA ALA A 92 0.41 12.40 9.03
C ALA A 92 1.55 11.68 9.76
N LEU A 93 1.26 11.02 10.90
CA LEU A 93 2.25 10.26 11.65
C LEU A 93 2.83 9.10 10.85
N VAL A 94 2.00 8.36 10.12
CA VAL A 94 2.45 7.24 9.27
C VAL A 94 3.29 7.75 8.11
N THR A 95 2.94 8.88 7.48
CA THR A 95 3.77 9.49 6.44
C THR A 95 5.15 9.90 6.97
N ILE A 96 5.23 10.44 8.19
CA ILE A 96 6.52 10.78 8.82
C ILE A 96 7.31 9.51 9.14
N LEU A 97 6.68 8.52 9.76
CA LEU A 97 7.32 7.22 10.05
C LEU A 97 7.84 6.55 8.79
N TRP A 98 7.07 6.60 7.69
CA TRP A 98 7.47 6.09 6.38
C TRP A 98 8.72 6.78 5.81
N MET A 99 8.92 8.07 6.12
CA MET A 99 10.11 8.80 5.67
C MET A 99 11.33 8.56 6.56
N VAL A 100 11.13 8.16 7.82
CA VAL A 100 12.19 7.99 8.82
C VAL A 100 12.73 6.56 8.89
N VAL A 101 11.86 5.56 8.68
CA VAL A 101 12.16 4.12 8.74
C VAL A 101 12.51 3.60 7.36
#